data_AF-A0A0F2RHQ9-F1
#
_entry.id   AF-A0A0F2RHQ9-F1
#
_cell.length_a   1.000
_cell.length_b   1.000
_cell.length_c   1.000
_cell.angle_alpha   90.00
_cell.angle_beta   90.00
_cell.angle_gamma   90.00
#
_symmetry.space_group_name_H-M   'P 1'
#
loop_
_entity.id
_entity.type
_entity.pdbx_description
1 polymer ?
#
loop_
_entity_poly.entity_id
_entity_poly.type
_entity_poly.pdbx_seq_one_letter_code
_entity_poly.pdbx_strand_id
1 'polypeptide(L)'
;MADNIIVLPTNIVEGFRVERVKLVSGAATVNRSFVGDFLMRIFDFFRDMFGGNSASHSELMKKGLHAAISDMVEDASQLQGVNAVVDFSFRPQETANGKFTSFICTGTAARLTRLPDGETERELLKKLVAQQEAILKGTR
;
A
#
# COMPACT_ATOMS: atom_id res chain seq x y z
N MET A 1 11.03 -8.72 6.14
CA MET A 1 11.12 -7.25 5.97
C MET A 1 9.87 -6.64 5.34
N ALA A 2 8.85 -7.43 4.94
CA ALA A 2 7.59 -6.93 4.39
C ALA A 2 6.57 -6.52 5.48
N ASP A 3 6.81 -6.83 6.76
CA ASP A 3 5.83 -6.75 7.85
C ASP A 3 5.41 -5.32 8.26
N ASN A 4 5.91 -4.27 7.60
CA ASN A 4 5.71 -2.87 8.02
C ASN A 4 5.21 -1.93 6.91
N ILE A 5 4.76 -2.43 5.76
CA ILE A 5 4.23 -1.57 4.69
C ILE A 5 2.73 -1.34 4.89
N ILE A 6 2.34 -0.08 5.12
CA ILE A 6 0.94 0.32 5.28
C ILE A 6 0.32 0.58 3.90
N VAL A 7 -0.85 0.00 3.62
CA VAL A 7 -1.59 0.24 2.37
C VAL A 7 -2.74 1.20 2.63
N LEU A 8 -2.79 2.30 1.89
CA LEU A 8 -3.75 3.39 2.07
C LEU A 8 -4.45 3.71 0.73
N PRO A 9 -5.78 3.84 0.72
CA PRO A 9 -6.50 4.28 -0.48
C PRO A 9 -6.35 5.78 -0.72
N THR A 10 -5.89 6.54 0.28
CA THR A 10 -5.73 7.99 0.19
C THR A 10 -4.38 8.40 -0.36
N ASN A 11 -4.34 9.59 -0.97
CA ASN A 11 -3.15 10.20 -1.54
C ASN A 11 -2.38 11.10 -0.55
N ILE A 12 -3.02 11.43 0.58
CA ILE A 12 -2.55 12.28 1.65
C ILE A 12 -2.70 11.52 2.96
N VAL A 13 -1.69 11.64 3.82
CA VAL A 13 -1.67 11.06 5.17
C VAL A 13 -1.42 12.20 6.15
N GLU A 14 -2.40 12.49 7.01
CA GLU A 14 -2.31 13.63 7.93
C GLU A 14 -1.14 13.48 8.90
N GLY A 15 -0.38 14.56 9.09
CA GLY A 15 0.81 14.54 9.94
C GLY A 15 2.01 13.79 9.34
N PHE A 16 1.93 13.35 8.08
CA PHE A 16 3.04 12.73 7.37
C PHE A 16 3.32 13.41 6.04
N ARG A 17 4.61 13.55 5.73
CA ARG A 17 5.09 13.85 4.38
C ARG A 17 5.11 12.58 3.56
N VAL A 18 4.50 12.62 2.37
CA VAL A 18 4.41 11.47 1.45
C VAL A 18 5.40 11.67 0.29
N GLU A 19 6.52 10.95 0.32
CA GLU A 19 7.48 10.91 -0.80
C GLU A 19 7.19 9.69 -1.68
N ARG A 20 6.72 9.93 -2.91
CA ARG A 20 6.37 8.87 -3.87
C ARG A 20 7.62 8.35 -4.58
N VAL A 21 7.78 7.03 -4.61
CA VAL A 21 8.98 6.36 -5.14
C VAL A 21 8.69 5.68 -6.48
N LYS A 22 7.70 4.79 -6.55
CA LYS A 22 7.44 3.96 -7.73
C LYS A 22 5.97 3.52 -7.77
N LEU A 23 5.39 3.37 -8.95
CA LEU A 23 4.13 2.65 -9.12
C LEU A 23 4.35 1.15 -8.85
N VAL A 24 3.47 0.55 -8.07
CA VAL A 24 3.48 -0.88 -7.75
C VAL A 24 2.14 -1.49 -8.12
N SER A 25 2.16 -2.76 -8.48
CA SER A 25 0.97 -3.52 -8.85
C SER A 25 1.08 -4.94 -8.36
N GLY A 26 -0.05 -5.56 -8.08
CA GLY A 26 -0.12 -6.98 -7.77
C GLY A 26 -1.32 -7.62 -8.43
N ALA A 27 -1.19 -8.89 -8.78
CA ALA A 27 -2.22 -9.63 -9.46
C ALA A 27 -2.45 -11.01 -8.85
N ALA A 28 -3.70 -11.44 -8.80
CA ALA A 28 -4.03 -12.80 -8.40
C ALA A 28 -5.24 -13.32 -9.15
N THR A 29 -5.16 -14.58 -9.59
CA THR A 29 -6.26 -15.25 -10.27
C THR A 29 -6.75 -16.39 -9.40
N VAL A 30 -8.01 -16.34 -9.00
CA VAL A 30 -8.63 -17.39 -8.20
C VAL A 30 -9.47 -18.28 -9.09
N ASN A 31 -9.19 -19.58 -9.03
CA ASN A 31 -10.02 -20.62 -9.62
C ASN A 31 -11.05 -21.10 -8.60
N ARG A 32 -12.33 -21.13 -8.98
CA ARG A 32 -13.42 -21.58 -8.11
C ARG A 32 -13.26 -23.03 -7.60
N SER A 33 -12.44 -23.85 -8.25
CA SER A 33 -12.20 -25.26 -7.91
C SER A 33 -10.90 -25.55 -7.14
N PHE A 34 -9.95 -24.61 -7.06
CA PHE A 34 -8.60 -24.84 -6.50
C PHE A 34 -8.31 -23.87 -5.35
N VAL A 35 -8.90 -24.17 -4.19
CA VAL A 35 -8.78 -23.37 -2.97
C VAL A 35 -7.71 -23.95 -2.03
N GLY A 36 -6.98 -25.01 -2.38
CA GLY A 36 -6.06 -25.70 -1.44
C GLY A 36 -4.71 -25.02 -1.18
N ASP A 37 -3.86 -24.91 -2.21
CA ASP A 37 -2.41 -24.73 -1.99
C ASP A 37 -1.96 -23.28 -1.73
N PHE A 38 -2.78 -22.30 -2.07
CA PHE A 38 -2.48 -20.88 -1.91
C PHE A 38 -2.87 -20.34 -0.51
N LEU A 39 -3.63 -21.10 0.28
CA LEU A 39 -4.20 -20.67 1.57
C LEU A 39 -3.18 -20.58 2.71
N MET A 40 -2.16 -21.45 2.73
CA MET A 40 -1.26 -21.52 3.90
C MET A 40 -0.31 -20.32 4.01
N ARG A 41 0.12 -19.72 2.89
CA ARG A 41 1.06 -18.57 2.93
C ARG A 41 0.42 -17.24 3.32
N ILE A 42 -0.90 -17.10 3.16
CA ILE A 42 -1.64 -15.85 3.29
C ILE A 42 -2.37 -15.74 4.62
N PHE A 43 -2.86 -16.85 5.17
CA PHE A 43 -3.57 -16.87 6.44
C PHE A 43 -2.67 -16.56 7.66
N ASP A 44 -1.38 -16.89 7.60
CA ASP A 44 -0.44 -16.65 8.71
C ASP A 44 -0.15 -15.16 8.94
N PHE A 45 -0.29 -14.31 7.93
CA PHE A 45 0.05 -12.89 7.99
C PHE A 45 -1.10 -11.99 8.49
N PHE A 46 -2.37 -12.43 8.44
CA PHE A 46 -3.54 -11.55 8.67
C PHE A 46 -4.54 -12.00 9.73
N ARG A 47 -4.23 -13.03 10.52
CA ARG A 47 -5.06 -13.44 11.67
C ARG A 47 -5.34 -12.30 12.66
N ASP A 48 -4.52 -11.25 12.66
CA ASP A 48 -4.64 -10.11 13.59
C ASP A 48 -5.47 -8.91 13.05
N MET A 49 -5.82 -8.84 11.75
CA MET A 49 -6.45 -7.63 11.17
C MET A 49 -7.96 -7.71 10.89
N PHE A 50 -8.56 -8.90 10.74
CA PHE A 50 -9.96 -9.00 10.33
C PHE A 50 -10.72 -10.12 11.08
N GLY A 51 -11.19 -9.82 12.28
CA GLY A 51 -12.24 -10.60 12.95
C GLY A 51 -13.60 -10.35 12.30
N GLY A 52 -14.13 -11.32 11.54
CA GLY A 52 -15.49 -11.21 11.00
C GLY A 52 -15.94 -12.38 10.12
N ASN A 53 -16.80 -13.25 10.66
CA ASN A 53 -17.47 -14.37 9.98
C ASN A 53 -18.41 -13.90 8.85
N SER A 54 -18.27 -14.44 7.63
CA SER A 54 -19.32 -14.43 6.58
C SER A 54 -19.01 -15.32 5.36
N ALA A 55 -19.55 -16.54 5.37
CA ALA A 55 -19.97 -17.42 4.27
C ALA A 55 -19.35 -17.24 2.85
N SER A 56 -18.35 -18.07 2.55
CA SER A 56 -17.89 -18.63 1.25
C SER A 56 -17.67 -17.73 0.01
N HIS A 57 -18.68 -17.01 -0.52
CA HIS A 57 -18.50 -16.17 -1.73
C HIS A 57 -17.74 -14.88 -1.41
N SER A 58 -17.98 -14.32 -0.22
CA SER A 58 -17.21 -13.19 0.29
C SER A 58 -15.77 -13.61 0.58
N GLU A 59 -15.56 -14.86 1.01
CA GLU A 59 -14.24 -15.37 1.31
C GLU A 59 -13.38 -15.52 0.06
N LEU A 60 -13.92 -15.99 -1.06
CA LEU A 60 -13.15 -16.12 -2.30
C LEU A 60 -12.65 -14.75 -2.80
N MET A 61 -13.51 -13.74 -2.72
CA MET A 61 -13.15 -12.36 -3.06
C MET A 61 -12.12 -11.76 -2.10
N LYS A 62 -12.31 -11.96 -0.79
CA LYS A 62 -11.33 -11.54 0.24
C LYS A 62 -9.98 -12.21 0.01
N LYS A 63 -9.97 -13.52 -0.28
CA LYS A 63 -8.76 -14.32 -0.56
C LYS A 63 -8.04 -13.82 -1.82
N GLY A 64 -8.76 -13.60 -2.92
CA GLY A 64 -8.18 -13.10 -4.16
C GLY A 64 -7.69 -11.65 -4.09
N LEU A 65 -8.41 -10.78 -3.40
CA LEU A 65 -7.95 -9.41 -3.16
C LEU A 65 -6.68 -9.40 -2.29
N HIS A 66 -6.66 -10.20 -1.23
CA HIS A 66 -5.51 -10.32 -0.35
C HIS A 66 -4.27 -10.84 -1.08
N ALA A 67 -4.44 -11.84 -1.94
CA ALA A 67 -3.39 -12.37 -2.81
C ALA A 67 -2.72 -11.26 -3.63
N ALA A 68 -3.54 -10.46 -4.30
CA ALA A 68 -3.07 -9.36 -5.13
C ALA A 68 -2.37 -8.27 -4.28
N ILE A 69 -2.92 -7.94 -3.10
CA ILE A 69 -2.29 -6.97 -2.18
C ILE A 69 -0.93 -7.48 -1.71
N SER A 70 -0.82 -8.77 -1.36
CA SER A 70 0.44 -9.37 -0.91
C SER A 70 1.51 -9.29 -1.99
N ASP A 71 1.16 -9.60 -3.25
CA ASP A 71 2.05 -9.50 -4.40
C ASP A 71 2.52 -8.05 -4.63
N MET A 72 1.59 -7.09 -4.54
CA MET A 72 1.90 -5.66 -4.64
C MET A 72 2.82 -5.17 -3.51
N VAL A 73 2.59 -5.63 -2.28
CA VAL A 73 3.43 -5.29 -1.12
C VAL A 73 4.80 -5.94 -1.23
N GLU A 74 4.90 -7.14 -1.81
CA GLU A 74 6.18 -7.79 -2.07
C GLU A 74 7.01 -6.99 -3.08
N ASP A 75 6.43 -6.51 -4.19
CA ASP A 75 7.10 -5.56 -5.13
C ASP A 75 7.53 -4.27 -4.41
N ALA A 76 6.67 -3.69 -3.56
CA ALA A 76 7.00 -2.50 -2.79
C ALA A 76 8.15 -2.74 -1.78
N SER A 77 8.22 -3.94 -1.17
CA SER A 77 9.20 -4.29 -0.13
C SER A 77 10.63 -4.43 -0.66
N GLN A 78 10.79 -4.60 -1.96
CA GLN A 78 12.11 -4.62 -2.62
C GLN A 78 12.71 -3.21 -2.75
N LEU A 79 11.92 -2.16 -2.51
CA LEU A 79 12.35 -0.77 -2.62
C LEU A 79 12.91 -0.25 -1.30
N GLN A 80 14.09 0.36 -1.35
CA GLN A 80 14.78 0.81 -0.15
C GLN A 80 14.05 1.96 0.55
N GLY A 81 13.62 1.71 1.79
CA GLY A 81 13.03 2.72 2.66
C GLY A 81 11.60 3.12 2.31
N VAL A 82 10.93 2.34 1.47
CA VAL A 82 9.48 2.38 1.33
C VAL A 82 8.86 1.78 2.59
N ASN A 83 7.84 2.44 3.12
CA ASN A 83 7.08 1.99 4.29
C ASN A 83 5.56 2.12 4.10
N ALA A 84 5.11 2.54 2.92
CA ALA A 84 3.70 2.61 2.58
C ALA A 84 3.44 2.40 1.09
N VAL A 85 2.22 2.01 0.77
CA VAL A 85 1.60 2.13 -0.56
C VAL A 85 0.41 3.06 -0.42
N VAL A 86 0.45 4.20 -1.10
CA VAL A 86 -0.66 5.18 -1.16
C VAL A 86 -1.40 5.06 -2.49
N ASP A 87 -2.52 5.75 -2.64
CA ASP A 87 -3.31 5.73 -3.88
C ASP A 87 -3.76 4.32 -4.28
N PHE A 88 -4.04 3.46 -3.29
CA PHE A 88 -4.43 2.07 -3.53
C PHE A 88 -5.78 1.97 -4.23
N SER A 89 -5.81 1.22 -5.32
CA SER A 89 -7.03 0.85 -6.03
C SER A 89 -7.00 -0.63 -6.43
N PHE A 90 -8.17 -1.27 -6.52
CA PHE A 90 -8.29 -2.62 -7.03
C PHE A 90 -9.49 -2.78 -7.94
N ARG A 91 -9.37 -3.70 -8.90
CA ARG A 91 -10.40 -4.03 -9.90
C ARG A 91 -10.51 -5.55 -10.01
N PRO A 92 -11.65 -6.15 -9.63
CA PRO A 92 -11.94 -7.54 -9.98
C PRO A 92 -12.32 -7.63 -11.46
N GLN A 93 -11.89 -8.69 -12.11
CA GLN A 93 -12.21 -9.02 -13.50
C GLN A 93 -12.55 -10.49 -13.61
N GLU A 94 -13.75 -10.80 -14.10
CA GLU A 94 -14.13 -12.17 -14.41
C GLU A 94 -13.61 -12.58 -15.78
N THR A 95 -13.11 -13.81 -15.88
CA THR A 95 -12.57 -14.38 -17.12
C THR A 95 -13.11 -15.79 -17.33
N ALA A 96 -13.22 -16.20 -18.60
CA ALA A 96 -13.68 -17.53 -19.04
C ALA A 96 -15.06 -17.93 -18.48
N ASN A 97 -16.09 -17.14 -18.78
CA ASN A 97 -17.49 -17.38 -18.43
C ASN A 97 -17.71 -17.55 -16.90
N GLY A 98 -17.05 -16.73 -16.08
CA GLY A 98 -17.23 -16.71 -14.63
C GLY A 98 -16.53 -17.84 -13.86
N LYS A 99 -15.62 -18.60 -14.51
CA LYS A 99 -14.86 -19.67 -13.85
C LYS A 99 -13.63 -19.15 -13.09
N PHE A 100 -13.06 -18.05 -13.56
CA PHE A 100 -11.91 -17.40 -12.95
C PHE A 100 -12.26 -15.97 -12.59
N THR A 101 -11.84 -15.55 -11.41
CA THR A 101 -11.84 -14.13 -11.04
C THR A 101 -10.41 -13.69 -10.82
N SER A 102 -9.96 -12.75 -11.63
CA SER A 102 -8.68 -12.07 -11.49
C SER A 102 -8.86 -10.80 -10.69
N PHE A 103 -7.93 -10.52 -9.80
CA PHE A 103 -7.84 -9.29 -9.03
C PHE A 103 -6.57 -8.59 -9.46
N ILE A 104 -6.70 -7.36 -9.93
CA ILE A 104 -5.57 -6.49 -10.21
C ILE A 104 -5.66 -5.34 -9.23
N CYS A 105 -4.57 -5.09 -8.52
CA CYS A 105 -4.45 -3.92 -7.66
C CYS A 105 -3.22 -3.09 -8.03
N THR A 106 -3.34 -1.80 -7.78
CA THR A 106 -2.33 -0.80 -8.11
C THR A 106 -2.21 0.19 -6.96
N GLY A 107 -1.02 0.74 -6.79
CA GLY A 107 -0.79 1.85 -5.87
C GLY A 107 0.58 2.47 -6.12
N THR A 108 0.94 3.42 -5.28
CA THR A 108 2.24 4.09 -5.33
C THR A 108 3.02 3.78 -4.06
N ALA A 109 4.15 3.09 -4.20
CA ALA A 109 5.11 2.92 -3.12
C ALA A 109 5.63 4.28 -2.67
N ALA A 110 5.58 4.54 -1.37
CA ALA A 110 5.91 5.80 -0.77
C ALA A 110 6.69 5.64 0.53
N ARG A 111 7.46 6.68 0.85
CA ARG A 111 8.07 6.89 2.16
C ARG A 111 7.25 7.93 2.91
N LEU A 112 6.66 7.50 4.02
CA LEU A 112 5.99 8.36 4.99
C LEU A 112 6.99 8.82 6.04
N THR A 113 7.14 10.13 6.19
CA THR A 113 7.96 10.76 7.23
C THR A 113 7.06 11.61 8.11
N ARG A 114 7.06 11.35 9.43
CA ARG A 114 6.24 12.12 10.38
C ARG A 114 6.66 13.58 10.40
N LEU A 115 5.69 14.47 10.31
CA LEU A 115 5.88 15.91 10.48
C LEU A 115 5.91 16.25 11.99
N PRO A 116 6.71 17.24 12.42
CA PRO A 116 6.63 17.82 13.75
C PRO A 116 5.21 18.25 14.11
N ASP A 117 4.80 18.02 15.36
CA ASP A 117 3.44 18.27 15.81
C ASP A 117 3.06 19.75 15.60
N GLY A 118 1.96 20.00 14.90
CA GLY A 118 1.42 21.33 14.63
C GLY A 118 1.95 22.05 13.38
N GLU A 119 2.86 21.43 12.61
CA GLU A 119 3.41 22.04 11.38
C GLU A 119 2.93 21.34 10.12
N THR A 120 2.42 22.12 9.18
CA THR A 120 2.14 21.63 7.82
C THR A 120 3.42 21.58 6.98
N GLU A 121 3.48 20.69 5.98
CA GLU A 121 4.63 20.60 5.06
C GLU A 121 4.99 21.96 4.44
N ARG A 122 3.98 22.78 4.12
CA ARG A 122 4.17 24.15 3.60
C ARG A 122 4.89 25.08 4.57
N GLU A 123 4.65 24.97 5.87
CA GLU A 123 5.29 25.82 6.87
C GLU A 123 6.75 25.43 7.09
N LEU A 124 7.03 24.12 7.12
CA LEU A 124 8.40 23.60 7.19
C LEU A 124 9.24 24.05 5.98
N LEU A 125 8.68 23.95 4.78
CA LEU A 125 9.36 24.42 3.57
C LEU A 125 9.64 25.92 3.62
N LYS A 126 8.71 26.74 4.11
CA LYS A 126 8.94 28.18 4.28
C LYS A 126 10.07 28.47 5.27
N LYS A 127 10.11 27.76 6.40
CA LYS A 127 11.17 27.92 7.42
C LYS A 127 12.53 27.52 6.87
N LEU A 128 12.62 26.39 6.17
CA LEU A 128 13.85 25.92 5.54
C LEU A 128 14.38 26.89 4.49
N VAL A 129 13.51 27.40 3.61
CA VAL A 129 13.90 28.39 2.59
C VAL A 129 14.37 29.69 3.25
N ALA A 130 13.64 30.20 4.25
CA ALA A 130 14.03 31.40 4.99
C ALA A 130 15.38 31.24 5.70
N GLN A 131 15.64 30.07 6.28
CA GLN A 131 16.92 29.75 6.92
C GLN A 131 18.07 29.69 5.91
N GLN A 132 17.85 29.09 4.73
CA GLN A 132 18.85 29.05 3.65
C GLN A 132 19.17 30.45 3.13
N GLU A 133 18.17 31.30 2.92
CA GLU A 133 18.37 32.69 2.50
C GLU A 133 19.14 33.51 3.54
N ALA A 134 18.90 33.28 4.84
CA ALA A 134 19.64 33.94 5.91
C ALA A 134 21.11 33.52 5.95
N ILE A 135 21.40 32.22 5.76
CA ILE A 135 22.78 31.70 5.66
C ILE A 135 23.50 32.29 4.44
N LEU A 136 22.83 32.33 3.29
CA LEU A 136 23.38 32.91 2.06
C LEU A 136 23.67 34.41 2.18
N LYS A 137 22.83 35.17 2.90
CA LYS A 137 23.03 36.62 3.12
C LYS A 137 24.07 36.93 4.19
N GLY A 138 24.27 36.04 5.16
CA GLY A 138 25.26 36.19 6.23
C GLY A 138 26.70 35.77 5.86
N THR A 139 26.91 35.23 4.66
CA THR A 139 28.24 34.79 4.17
C THR A 139 28.92 35.86 3.28
N ARG A 140 28.55 37.14 3.44
CA ARG A 140 29.21 38.28 2.76
C ARG A 140 29.91 39.18 3.77
#